data_AF-A0A6B3DUB4-F1
#
_entry.id   AF-A0A6B3DUB4-F1
#
_cell.length_a   1.000
_cell.length_b   1.000
_cell.length_c   1.000
_cell.angle_alpha   90.00
_cell.angle_beta   90.00
_cell.angle_gamma   90.00
#
_symmetry.space_group_name_H-M   'P 1'
#
loop_
_entity.id
_entity.type
_entity.pdbx_description
1 polymer ?
#
loop_
_entity_poly.entity_id
_entity_poly.type
_entity_poly.pdbx_seq_one_letter_code
_entity_poly.pdbx_strand_id
1 'polypeptide(L)'
;LGDAARLSGDTARARVLYEEALRMCAANWFSVGEIVRVLIGLGRTAAAEGKAGDAREWFRQAAVAAEDSASVLELAEAAEALASVAEMPERAAVLLGAGAGLRGAPAREDPDVARTEEALRARLSPEAYTAAFERGVRLRAAAVEEGRGEAGERRVAAG
;
A
#
# COMPACT_ATOMS: atom_id res chain seq x y z
N LEU A 1 -10.21 15.96 0.11
CA LEU A 1 -10.36 16.48 -1.28
C LEU A 1 -9.63 15.61 -2.29
N GLY A 2 -8.39 15.19 -2.02
CA GLY A 2 -7.65 14.27 -2.90
C GLY A 2 -8.41 12.97 -3.19
N ASP A 3 -8.91 12.28 -2.14
CA ASP A 3 -9.66 11.02 -2.33
C ASP A 3 -10.91 11.19 -3.18
N ALA A 4 -11.65 12.29 -2.97
CA ALA A 4 -12.85 12.58 -3.75
C ALA A 4 -12.52 12.79 -5.23
N ALA A 5 -11.47 13.57 -5.54
CA ALA A 5 -11.00 13.77 -6.92
C ALA A 5 -10.53 12.46 -7.56
N ARG A 6 -9.81 11.62 -6.80
CA ARG A 6 -9.33 10.31 -7.26
C ARG A 6 -10.50 9.39 -7.60
N LEU A 7 -11.47 9.27 -6.70
CA LEU A 7 -12.64 8.41 -6.87
C LEU A 7 -13.58 8.89 -7.98
N SER A 8 -13.56 10.19 -8.32
CA SER A 8 -14.26 10.73 -9.49
C SER A 8 -13.48 10.62 -10.80
N GLY A 9 -12.26 10.09 -10.78
CA GLY A 9 -11.39 9.94 -11.96
C GLY A 9 -10.59 11.19 -12.34
N ASP A 10 -10.64 12.26 -11.55
CA ASP A 10 -9.82 13.46 -11.74
C ASP A 10 -8.44 13.26 -11.08
N THR A 11 -7.64 12.38 -11.67
CA THR A 11 -6.34 11.98 -11.13
C THR A 11 -5.34 13.14 -11.12
N ALA A 12 -5.43 14.05 -12.09
CA ALA A 12 -4.58 15.24 -12.14
C ALA A 12 -4.83 16.15 -10.94
N ARG A 13 -6.09 16.45 -10.63
CA ARG A 13 -6.45 17.22 -9.43
C ARG A 13 -6.12 16.47 -8.15
N ALA A 14 -6.37 15.16 -8.10
CA ALA A 14 -6.02 14.34 -6.95
C ALA A 14 -4.52 14.45 -6.62
N ARG A 15 -3.65 14.31 -7.63
CA ARG A 15 -2.20 14.44 -7.47
C ARG A 15 -1.82 15.78 -6.86
N VAL A 16 -2.29 16.89 -7.44
CA VAL A 16 -1.98 18.24 -6.93
C VAL A 16 -2.39 18.38 -5.47
N LEU A 17 -3.58 17.90 -5.10
CA LEU A 17 -4.08 17.98 -3.74
C LEU A 17 -3.26 17.14 -2.75
N TYR A 18 -2.81 15.95 -3.14
CA TYR A 18 -1.96 15.12 -2.28
C TYR A 18 -0.53 15.65 -2.20
N GLU A 19 0.06 16.15 -3.29
CA GLU A 19 1.39 16.79 -3.27
C GLU A 19 1.39 18.03 -2.37
N GLU A 20 0.32 18.84 -2.42
CA GLU A 20 0.13 19.95 -1.50
C GLU A 20 0.01 19.49 -0.05
N ALA A 21 -0.79 18.44 0.21
CA ALA A 21 -0.89 17.84 1.54
C ALA A 21 0.47 17.34 2.05
N LEU A 22 1.28 16.70 1.20
CA LEU A 22 2.61 16.20 1.56
C LEU A 22 3.57 17.35 1.89
N ARG A 23 3.55 18.44 1.11
CA ARG A 23 4.34 19.64 1.42
C ARG A 23 3.93 20.27 2.74
N MET A 24 2.63 20.33 3.04
CA MET A 24 2.16 20.81 4.35
C MET A 24 2.59 19.88 5.48
N CYS A 25 2.55 18.56 5.27
CA CYS A 25 3.07 17.57 6.22
C CYS A 25 4.56 17.79 6.52
N ALA A 26 5.38 18.08 5.51
CA ALA A 26 6.80 18.36 5.69
C ALA A 26 7.09 19.70 6.41
N ALA A 27 6.18 20.67 6.32
CA ALA A 27 6.34 22.00 6.92
C ALA A 27 5.84 22.08 8.38
N ASN A 28 5.09 21.08 8.85
CA ASN A 28 4.37 21.12 10.13
C ASN A 28 4.51 19.80 10.91
N TRP A 29 4.11 19.81 12.19
CA TRP A 29 4.09 18.61 13.05
C TRP A 29 2.81 17.78 12.80
N PHE A 30 2.66 17.24 11.60
CA PHE A 30 1.56 16.33 11.28
C PHE A 30 1.82 14.90 11.79
N SER A 31 0.76 14.12 11.96
CA SER A 31 0.85 12.72 12.40
C SER A 31 1.38 11.82 11.29
N VAL A 32 2.08 10.73 11.66
CA VAL A 32 2.57 9.74 10.69
C VAL A 32 1.42 9.12 9.89
N GLY A 33 0.25 8.94 10.51
CA GLY A 33 -0.94 8.46 9.81
C GLY A 33 -1.39 9.39 8.67
N GLU A 34 -1.23 10.69 8.79
CA GLU A 34 -1.54 11.62 7.69
C GLU A 34 -0.53 11.50 6.55
N ILE A 35 0.76 11.38 6.88
CA ILE A 35 1.82 11.14 5.88
C ILE A 35 1.54 9.84 5.12
N VAL A 36 1.27 8.74 5.83
CA VAL A 36 0.96 7.44 5.22
C VAL A 36 -0.25 7.53 4.30
N ARG A 37 -1.35 8.15 4.76
CA ARG A 37 -2.56 8.31 3.93
C ARG A 37 -2.30 9.13 2.66
N VAL A 38 -1.51 10.20 2.76
CA VAL A 38 -1.15 11.02 1.60
C VAL A 38 -0.30 10.23 0.61
N LEU A 39 0.69 9.47 1.09
CA LEU A 39 1.53 8.61 0.26
C LEU A 39 0.70 7.52 -0.45
N ILE A 40 -0.22 6.86 0.27
CA ILE A 40 -1.16 5.90 -0.33
C ILE A 40 -2.06 6.60 -1.38
N GLY A 41 -2.53 7.81 -1.10
CA GLY A 41 -3.29 8.62 -2.05
C GLY A 41 -2.53 8.90 -3.35
N LEU A 42 -1.27 9.30 -3.25
CA LEU A 42 -0.37 9.50 -4.40
C LEU A 42 -0.16 8.20 -5.17
N GLY A 43 0.08 7.09 -4.48
CA GLY A 43 0.27 5.79 -5.11
C GLY A 43 -0.97 5.30 -5.86
N ARG A 44 -2.16 5.40 -5.24
CA ARG A 44 -3.43 5.03 -5.89
C ARG A 44 -3.73 5.94 -7.09
N THR A 45 -3.34 7.21 -7.02
CA THR A 45 -3.46 8.15 -8.15
C THR A 45 -2.54 7.77 -9.29
N ALA A 46 -1.27 7.46 -9.01
CA ALA A 46 -0.32 6.99 -10.01
C ALA A 46 -0.77 5.67 -10.67
N ALA A 47 -1.32 4.74 -9.88
CA ALA A 47 -1.86 3.49 -10.40
C ALA A 47 -3.04 3.72 -11.36
N ALA A 48 -3.96 4.63 -11.03
CA ALA A 48 -5.08 5.01 -11.89
C ALA A 48 -4.62 5.65 -13.23
N GLU A 49 -3.39 6.17 -13.27
CA GLU A 49 -2.78 6.77 -14.47
C GLU A 49 -1.90 5.79 -15.24
N GLY A 50 -1.88 4.50 -14.85
CA GLY A 50 -1.06 3.47 -15.47
C GLY A 50 0.42 3.52 -15.07
N LYS A 51 0.79 4.31 -14.05
CA LYS A 51 2.17 4.47 -13.58
C LYS A 51 2.45 3.52 -12.43
N ALA A 52 2.47 2.21 -12.72
CA ALA A 52 2.62 1.17 -11.71
C ALA A 52 3.94 1.26 -10.91
N GLY A 53 5.03 1.69 -11.56
CA GLY A 53 6.33 1.91 -10.89
C GLY A 53 6.26 3.02 -9.83
N ASP A 54 5.73 4.18 -10.22
CA ASP A 54 5.53 5.31 -9.31
C ASP A 54 4.57 4.94 -8.16
N ALA A 55 3.49 4.22 -8.48
CA ALA A 55 2.54 3.75 -7.47
C ALA A 55 3.21 2.87 -6.41
N ARG A 56 4.04 1.91 -6.85
CA ARG A 56 4.80 1.05 -5.97
C ARG A 56 5.75 1.83 -5.07
N GLU A 57 6.44 2.82 -5.62
CA GLU A 57 7.36 3.65 -4.85
C GLU A 57 6.65 4.44 -3.74
N TRP A 58 5.50 5.06 -4.06
CA TRP A 58 4.69 5.74 -3.06
C TRP A 58 4.20 4.80 -1.94
N PHE A 59 3.74 3.60 -2.29
CA PHE A 59 3.29 2.62 -1.30
C PHE A 59 4.45 2.08 -0.43
N ARG A 60 5.66 1.97 -0.98
CA ARG A 60 6.86 1.61 -0.19
C ARG A 60 7.21 2.68 0.83
N GLN A 61 7.20 3.94 0.42
CA GLN A 61 7.42 5.05 1.36
C GLN A 61 6.37 5.07 2.47
N ALA A 62 5.11 4.75 2.15
CA ALA A 62 4.05 4.61 3.14
C ALA A 62 4.34 3.46 4.14
N ALA A 63 4.80 2.31 3.65
CA ALA A 63 5.18 1.17 4.50
C ALA A 63 6.36 1.50 5.42
N VAL A 64 7.38 2.19 4.91
CA VAL A 64 8.55 2.62 5.72
C VAL A 64 8.12 3.60 6.81
N ALA A 65 7.32 4.62 6.47
CA ALA A 65 6.83 5.58 7.46
C ALA A 65 5.97 4.90 8.56
N ALA A 66 5.12 3.95 8.17
CA ALA A 66 4.32 3.17 9.11
C ALA A 66 5.20 2.26 10.00
N GLU A 67 6.25 1.66 9.44
CA GLU A 67 7.21 0.84 10.18
C GLU A 67 7.99 1.67 11.21
N ASP A 68 8.57 2.80 10.79
CA ASP A 68 9.39 3.69 11.64
C ASP A 68 8.61 4.24 12.84
N SER A 69 7.29 4.39 12.69
CA SER A 69 6.37 4.84 13.74
C SER A 69 5.73 3.71 14.55
N ALA A 70 6.06 2.46 14.24
CA ALA A 70 5.43 1.25 14.79
C ALA A 70 3.88 1.22 14.65
N SER A 71 3.33 1.91 13.65
CA SER A 71 1.89 2.06 13.50
C SER A 71 1.27 0.90 12.72
N VAL A 72 0.55 0.03 13.44
CA VAL A 72 0.05 -1.25 12.90
C VAL A 72 -1.02 -1.07 11.83
N LEU A 73 -1.93 -0.12 12.01
CA LEU A 73 -3.05 0.10 11.09
C LEU A 73 -2.55 0.70 9.77
N GLU A 74 -1.66 1.68 9.84
CA GLU A 74 -1.00 2.28 8.69
C GLU A 74 -0.15 1.26 7.91
N LEU A 75 0.54 0.35 8.63
CA LEU A 75 1.30 -0.72 7.98
C LEU A 75 0.37 -1.72 7.28
N ALA A 76 -0.82 -1.98 7.84
CA ALA A 76 -1.84 -2.79 7.19
C ALA A 76 -2.33 -2.14 5.89
N GLU A 77 -2.64 -0.84 5.92
CA GLU A 77 -3.07 -0.07 4.75
C GLU A 77 -2.00 -0.02 3.66
N ALA A 78 -0.73 0.12 4.04
CA ALA A 78 0.38 0.10 3.11
C ALA A 78 0.56 -1.28 2.46
N ALA A 79 0.41 -2.37 3.22
CA ALA A 79 0.45 -3.73 2.68
C ALA A 79 -0.70 -3.98 1.69
N GLU A 80 -1.91 -3.56 2.04
CA GLU A 80 -3.10 -3.61 1.19
C GLU A 80 -2.88 -2.83 -0.12
N ALA A 81 -2.24 -1.65 -0.04
CA ALA A 81 -1.91 -0.85 -1.22
C ALA A 81 -0.82 -1.50 -2.09
N LEU A 82 0.24 -2.05 -1.49
CA LEU A 82 1.30 -2.78 -2.19
C LEU A 82 0.77 -4.02 -2.93
N ALA A 83 -0.24 -4.69 -2.37
CA ALA A 83 -0.89 -5.81 -3.02
C ALA A 83 -1.45 -5.44 -4.41
N SER A 84 -1.98 -4.22 -4.56
CA SER A 84 -2.57 -3.75 -5.82
C SER A 84 -1.57 -3.58 -6.97
N VAL A 85 -0.26 -3.51 -6.67
CA VAL A 85 0.82 -3.31 -7.64
C VAL A 85 1.86 -4.42 -7.64
N ALA A 86 1.59 -5.52 -6.92
CA ALA A 86 2.45 -6.68 -6.89
C ALA A 86 2.41 -7.42 -8.24
N GLU A 87 3.58 -7.81 -8.74
CA GLU A 87 3.72 -8.43 -10.07
C GLU A 87 3.14 -9.85 -10.11
N MET A 88 3.33 -10.58 -9.00
CA MET A 88 2.88 -11.95 -8.85
C MET A 88 1.56 -11.98 -8.06
N PRO A 89 0.51 -12.64 -8.57
CA PRO A 89 -0.80 -12.67 -7.92
C PRO A 89 -0.75 -13.36 -6.54
N GLU A 90 0.09 -14.37 -6.36
CA GLU A 90 0.28 -15.03 -5.07
C GLU A 90 0.92 -14.08 -4.04
N ARG A 91 1.85 -13.22 -4.49
CA ARG A 91 2.47 -12.21 -3.62
C ARG A 91 1.45 -11.14 -3.21
N ALA A 92 0.60 -10.70 -4.13
CA ALA A 92 -0.50 -9.80 -3.83
C ALA A 92 -1.45 -10.40 -2.78
N ALA A 93 -1.82 -11.67 -2.92
CA ALA A 93 -2.66 -12.38 -1.94
C ALA A 93 -1.99 -12.48 -0.55
N VAL A 94 -0.67 -12.74 -0.50
CA VAL A 94 0.11 -12.69 0.75
C VAL A 94 0.05 -11.30 1.39
N LEU A 95 0.18 -10.22 0.60
CA LEU A 95 0.15 -8.85 1.11
C LEU A 95 -1.25 -8.46 1.64
N LEU A 96 -2.34 -8.85 0.96
CA LEU A 96 -3.70 -8.68 1.48
C LEU A 96 -3.90 -9.45 2.79
N GLY A 97 -3.37 -10.68 2.86
CA GLY A 97 -3.39 -11.47 4.08
C GLY A 97 -2.63 -10.79 5.22
N ALA A 98 -1.45 -10.23 4.94
CA ALA A 98 -0.65 -9.51 5.94
C ALA A 98 -1.39 -8.28 6.48
N GLY A 99 -2.03 -7.49 5.61
CA GLY A 99 -2.89 -6.38 6.02
C GLY A 99 -4.03 -6.85 6.93
N ALA A 100 -4.74 -7.91 6.55
CA ALA A 100 -5.81 -8.50 7.36
C ALA A 100 -5.32 -9.01 8.72
N GLY A 101 -4.17 -9.67 8.77
CA GLY A 101 -3.55 -10.15 10.01
C GLY A 101 -3.15 -9.01 10.95
N LEU A 102 -2.63 -7.90 10.40
CA LEU A 102 -2.28 -6.70 11.17
C LEU A 102 -3.50 -5.99 11.73
N ARG A 103 -4.57 -5.89 10.93
CA ARG A 103 -5.83 -5.24 11.29
C ARG A 103 -6.71 -6.11 12.20
N GLY A 104 -6.50 -7.43 12.18
CA GLY A 104 -7.35 -8.43 12.85
C GLY A 104 -8.60 -8.83 12.05
N ALA A 105 -8.85 -8.19 10.90
CA ALA A 105 -9.92 -8.53 9.97
C ALA A 105 -9.58 -8.04 8.54
N PRO A 106 -10.12 -8.67 7.49
CA PRO A 106 -9.95 -8.19 6.11
C PRO A 106 -10.67 -6.86 5.87
N ALA A 107 -10.02 -5.90 5.19
CA ALA A 107 -10.56 -4.59 4.85
C ALA A 107 -11.52 -4.60 3.63
N ARG A 108 -12.54 -5.48 3.64
CA ARG A 108 -13.45 -5.69 2.49
C ARG A 108 -14.26 -4.46 2.09
N GLU A 109 -14.40 -3.50 2.99
CA GLU A 109 -15.15 -2.26 2.74
C GLU A 109 -14.31 -1.21 1.99
N ASP A 110 -12.98 -1.37 1.91
CA ASP A 110 -12.14 -0.50 1.07
C ASP A 110 -12.31 -0.92 -0.41
N PRO A 111 -12.79 -0.02 -1.28
CA PRO A 111 -13.03 -0.33 -2.69
C PRO A 111 -11.75 -0.69 -3.46
N ASP A 112 -10.58 -0.17 -3.07
CA ASP A 112 -9.30 -0.51 -3.69
C ASP A 112 -8.82 -1.91 -3.26
N VAL A 113 -9.11 -2.32 -2.02
CA VAL A 113 -8.88 -3.70 -1.55
C VAL A 113 -9.82 -4.68 -2.24
N ALA A 114 -11.12 -4.35 -2.31
CA ALA A 114 -12.11 -5.19 -2.98
C ALA A 114 -11.78 -5.42 -4.46
N ARG A 115 -11.36 -4.36 -5.17
CA ARG A 115 -10.91 -4.47 -6.58
C ARG A 115 -9.69 -5.38 -6.72
N THR A 116 -8.73 -5.28 -5.79
CA THR A 116 -7.53 -6.13 -5.78
C THR A 116 -7.93 -7.58 -5.53
N GLU A 117 -8.77 -7.85 -4.52
CA GLU A 117 -9.26 -9.19 -4.21
C GLU A 117 -10.02 -9.84 -5.39
N GLU A 118 -10.89 -9.08 -6.06
CA GLU A 118 -11.60 -9.53 -7.26
C GLU A 118 -10.62 -9.92 -8.39
N ALA A 119 -9.64 -9.06 -8.67
CA ALA A 119 -8.63 -9.32 -9.69
C ALA A 119 -7.79 -10.58 -9.37
N LEU A 120 -7.50 -10.84 -8.10
CA LEU A 120 -6.79 -12.04 -7.68
C LEU A 120 -7.63 -13.30 -7.82
N ARG A 121 -8.91 -13.25 -7.43
CA ARG A 121 -9.85 -14.36 -7.58
C ARG A 121 -10.12 -14.72 -9.04
N ALA A 122 -9.97 -13.77 -9.97
CA ALA A 122 -10.05 -14.05 -11.40
C ALA A 122 -8.79 -14.74 -11.96
N ARG A 123 -7.64 -14.65 -11.27
CA ARG A 123 -6.32 -15.13 -11.74
C ARG A 123 -5.83 -16.38 -11.03
N LEU A 124 -6.29 -16.62 -9.80
CA LEU A 124 -5.87 -17.73 -8.95
C LEU A 124 -7.01 -18.73 -8.78
N SER A 125 -6.67 -20.00 -8.55
CA SER A 125 -7.65 -20.94 -8.03
C SER A 125 -8.06 -20.55 -6.60
N PRO A 126 -9.26 -20.93 -6.13
CA PRO A 126 -9.69 -20.69 -4.76
C PRO A 126 -8.69 -21.20 -3.71
N GLU A 127 -8.07 -22.35 -3.97
CA GLU A 127 -7.08 -22.96 -3.07
C GLU A 127 -5.77 -22.16 -3.04
N ALA A 128 -5.28 -21.72 -4.20
CA ALA A 128 -4.06 -20.93 -4.30
C ALA A 128 -4.22 -19.56 -3.64
N TYR A 129 -5.37 -18.90 -3.86
CA TYR A 129 -5.70 -17.64 -3.19
C TYR A 129 -5.76 -17.84 -1.66
N THR A 130 -6.50 -18.85 -1.19
CA THR A 130 -6.67 -19.10 0.25
C THR A 130 -5.34 -19.40 0.92
N ALA A 131 -4.52 -20.29 0.33
CA ALA A 131 -3.21 -20.64 0.89
C ALA A 131 -2.27 -19.43 0.98
N ALA A 132 -2.22 -18.59 -0.07
CA ALA A 132 -1.40 -17.39 -0.11
C ALA A 132 -1.88 -16.34 0.89
N PHE A 133 -3.20 -16.09 0.95
CA PHE A 133 -3.80 -15.16 1.89
C PHE A 133 -3.56 -15.58 3.34
N GLU A 134 -3.82 -16.84 3.69
CA GLU A 134 -3.60 -17.35 5.05
C GLU A 134 -2.12 -17.33 5.45
N ARG A 135 -1.21 -17.57 4.51
CA ARG A 135 0.23 -17.36 4.74
C ARG A 135 0.51 -15.91 5.10
N GLY A 136 -0.10 -14.96 4.38
CA GLY A 136 -0.03 -13.53 4.69
C GLY A 136 -0.52 -13.19 6.10
N VAL A 137 -1.68 -13.71 6.50
CA VAL A 137 -2.28 -13.47 7.83
C VAL A 137 -1.32 -13.80 8.97
N ARG A 138 -0.48 -14.82 8.80
CA ARG A 138 0.52 -15.25 9.79
C ARG A 138 1.84 -14.48 9.71
N LEU A 139 2.10 -13.72 8.64
CA LEU A 139 3.40 -13.13 8.33
C LEU A 139 3.33 -11.60 8.27
N ARG A 140 3.36 -10.94 9.43
CA ARG A 140 3.57 -9.49 9.52
C ARG A 140 4.78 -9.01 8.71
N ALA A 141 5.86 -9.78 8.69
CA ALA A 141 7.09 -9.46 7.97
C ALA A 141 6.87 -9.23 6.46
N ALA A 142 5.85 -9.83 5.85
CA ALA A 142 5.56 -9.63 4.44
C ALA A 142 5.20 -8.17 4.10
N ALA A 143 4.54 -7.45 5.02
CA ALA A 143 4.24 -6.02 4.88
C ALA A 143 5.51 -5.15 4.95
N VAL A 144 6.50 -5.58 5.72
CA VAL A 144 7.75 -4.87 5.97
C VAL A 144 8.77 -5.10 4.85
N GLU A 145 8.96 -6.35 4.43
CA GLU A 145 9.92 -6.73 3.39
C GLU A 145 9.63 -6.03 2.05
N GLU A 146 8.35 -5.90 1.71
CA GLU A 146 7.94 -5.26 0.45
C GLU A 146 8.24 -3.75 0.44
N GLY A 147 8.23 -3.12 1.63
CA GLY A 147 8.64 -1.74 1.84
C GLY A 147 10.14 -1.51 1.64
N ARG A 148 10.97 -2.55 1.78
CA ARG A 148 12.45 -2.44 1.83
C ARG A 148 13.19 -2.70 0.50
N GLY A 149 12.49 -2.95 -0.61
CA GLY A 149 13.10 -3.34 -1.90
C GLY A 149 14.17 -2.36 -2.44
N GLU A 150 15.29 -2.92 -2.96
CA GLU A 150 16.55 -2.33 -3.51
C GLU A 150 17.26 -1.19 -2.74
N ALA A 151 16.55 -0.37 -1.96
CA ALA A 151 17.16 0.67 -1.15
C ALA A 151 17.90 0.12 0.08
N GLY A 152 17.51 -1.07 0.57
CA GLY A 152 18.16 -1.75 1.70
C GLY A 152 19.59 -2.21 1.41
N GLU A 153 19.89 -2.64 0.18
CA GLU A 153 21.23 -3.14 -0.20
C GLU A 153 22.26 -2.01 -0.30
N ARG A 154 21.84 -0.81 -0.73
CA ARG A 154 22.73 0.37 -0.80
C ARG A 154 23.14 0.92 0.57
N ARG A 155 22.41 0.59 1.64
CA ARG A 155 22.74 1.02 3.01
C ARG A 155 23.65 0.03 3.74
N VAL A 156 23.64 -1.25 3.35
CA VAL A 156 24.51 -2.29 3.89
C VAL A 156 25.88 -2.31 3.19
N ALA A 157 25.98 -1.82 1.95
CA ALA A 157 27.26 -1.69 1.24
C ALA A 157 28.08 -0.43 1.60
N ALA A 158 27.59 0.42 2.52
CA ALA A 158 28.21 1.69 2.90
C ALA A 158 28.52 1.82 4.41
N GLY A 159 28.43 0.72 5.16
CA GLY A 159 28.81 0.63 6.58
C GLY A 159 29.81 -0.50 6.81
#